data_AF-A0A349VX26-F1
#
_entry.id   AF-A0A349VX26-F1
#
_cell.length_a   1.000
_cell.length_b   1.000
_cell.length_c   1.000
_cell.angle_alpha   90.00
_cell.angle_beta   90.00
_cell.angle_gamma   90.00
#
_symmetry.space_group_name_H-M   'P 1'
#
loop_
_entity.id
_entity.type
_entity.pdbx_description
1 polymer ?
#
loop_
_entity_poly.entity_id
_entity_poly.type
_entity_poly.pdbx_seq_one_letter_code
_entity_poly.pdbx_strand_id
1 'polypeptide(L)'
;YAPVYPELRKAVGTAFSYNSGTMISGAADLYRVTKAKSYLEDGKKLADATFTYFGKLGQQIPEHYTYATDGFNNWFNGVLLRGYTTILPNYSKAGMYVKSFQENLDYGYTHFLSEGFLPNDLLGGWAKDKSKNDLEGMFMFTFAAQYATLAQVEQPK
;
A
#
# COMPACT_ATOMS: atom_id res chain seq x y z
N TYR A 1 28.48 27.88 17.60
CA TYR A 1 27.71 26.77 18.20
C TYR A 1 26.89 26.13 17.10
N ALA A 2 27.22 24.91 16.69
CA ALA A 2 26.37 24.12 15.79
C ALA A 2 25.28 23.44 16.64
N PRO A 3 24.00 23.44 16.22
CA PRO A 3 22.96 22.76 16.97
C PRO A 3 23.23 21.24 16.98
N VAL A 4 23.22 20.66 18.18
CA VAL A 4 23.24 19.22 18.39
C VAL A 4 21.82 18.72 18.17
N TYR A 5 21.56 18.09 17.03
CA TYR A 5 20.29 17.41 16.80
C TYR A 5 20.28 16.11 17.61
N PRO A 6 19.20 15.81 18.36
CA PRO A 6 19.09 14.55 19.06
C PRO A 6 19.13 13.40 18.04
N GLU A 7 20.01 12.43 18.26
CA GLU A 7 20.00 11.20 17.47
C GLU A 7 18.66 10.50 17.64
N LEU A 8 17.97 10.26 16.54
CA LEU A 8 16.73 9.48 16.50
C LEU A 8 17.07 8.00 16.73
N ARG A 9 17.15 7.59 18.01
CA ARG A 9 17.61 6.24 18.40
C ARG A 9 16.50 5.18 18.47
N LYS A 10 15.22 5.58 18.44
CA LYS A 10 14.08 4.64 18.47
C LYS A 10 12.85 5.24 17.79
N ALA A 11 12.29 4.52 16.82
CA ALA A 11 10.99 4.87 16.25
C ALA A 11 9.90 4.74 17.32
N VAL A 12 9.05 5.75 17.44
CA VAL A 12 7.91 5.80 18.37
C VAL A 12 6.66 6.23 17.61
N GLY A 13 5.48 5.92 18.16
CA GLY A 13 4.19 6.26 17.56
C GLY A 13 3.58 5.14 16.72
N THR A 14 2.35 5.36 16.27
CA THR A 14 1.60 4.41 15.45
C THR A 14 2.20 4.32 14.05
N ALA A 15 2.46 3.10 13.58
CA ALA A 15 2.86 2.87 12.21
C ALA A 15 1.63 2.96 11.29
N PHE A 16 1.70 3.85 10.30
CA PHE A 16 0.69 3.97 9.25
C PHE A 16 1.30 3.64 7.89
N SER A 17 0.57 2.90 7.05
CA SER A 17 1.09 2.37 5.78
C SER A 17 1.54 3.47 4.81
N TYR A 18 0.87 4.63 4.82
CA TYR A 18 1.23 5.77 3.96
C TYR A 18 2.58 6.39 4.31
N ASN A 19 2.99 6.38 5.59
CA ASN A 19 4.29 6.90 6.01
C ASN A 19 5.41 6.08 5.36
N SER A 20 5.29 4.76 5.43
CA SER A 20 6.23 3.86 4.76
C SER A 20 6.18 4.00 3.24
N GLY A 21 4.98 4.03 2.65
CA GLY A 21 4.79 4.20 1.20
C GLY A 21 5.51 5.43 0.66
N THR A 22 5.35 6.56 1.34
CA THR A 22 6.00 7.84 0.99
C THR A 22 7.53 7.72 1.04
N MET A 23 8.07 7.10 2.09
CA MET A 23 9.52 6.93 2.24
C MET A 23 10.11 5.95 1.22
N ILE A 24 9.37 4.91 0.84
CA ILE A 24 9.78 3.96 -0.22
C ILE A 24 9.86 4.70 -1.57
N SER A 25 8.84 5.49 -1.94
CA SER A 25 8.89 6.31 -3.16
C SER A 25 10.05 7.30 -3.12
N GLY A 26 10.27 7.99 -1.99
CA GLY A 26 11.39 8.93 -1.84
C GLY A 26 12.75 8.27 -2.01
N ALA A 27 12.95 7.08 -1.43
CA ALA A 27 14.19 6.31 -1.60
C ALA A 27 14.41 5.88 -3.06
N ALA A 28 13.35 5.43 -3.74
CA ALA A 28 13.41 5.07 -5.16
C ALA A 28 13.74 6.29 -6.05
N ASP A 29 13.15 7.45 -5.78
CA ASP A 29 13.41 8.69 -6.51
C ASP A 29 14.83 9.23 -6.27
N LEU A 30 15.30 9.21 -5.02
CA LEU A 30 16.67 9.58 -4.68
C LEU A 30 17.67 8.66 -5.38
N TYR A 31 17.43 7.35 -5.39
CA TYR A 31 18.26 6.42 -6.16
C TYR A 31 18.20 6.73 -7.66
N ARG A 32 17.01 7.00 -8.21
CA ARG A 32 16.82 7.30 -9.63
C ARG A 32 17.69 8.47 -10.09
N VAL A 33 17.75 9.55 -9.31
CA VAL A 33 18.50 10.78 -9.67
C VAL A 33 19.97 10.74 -9.27
N THR A 34 20.32 10.16 -8.13
CA THR A 34 21.71 10.19 -7.61
C THR A 34 22.53 8.95 -7.98
N LYS A 35 21.87 7.82 -8.27
CA LYS A 35 22.46 6.48 -8.37
C LYS A 35 23.19 6.00 -7.11
N ALA A 36 23.04 6.69 -5.97
CA ALA A 36 23.64 6.28 -4.71
C ALA A 36 22.96 5.01 -4.18
N LYS A 37 23.72 3.91 -4.10
CA LYS A 37 23.20 2.58 -3.75
C LYS A 37 22.55 2.53 -2.36
N SER A 38 22.97 3.37 -1.42
CA SER A 38 22.37 3.45 -0.08
C SER A 38 20.86 3.68 -0.13
N TYR A 39 20.40 4.63 -0.97
CA TYR A 39 18.96 4.88 -1.11
C TYR A 39 18.19 3.67 -1.63
N LEU A 40 18.75 2.93 -2.60
CA LEU A 40 18.11 1.71 -3.09
C LEU A 40 18.03 0.64 -2.00
N GLU A 41 19.13 0.40 -1.29
CA GLU A 41 19.17 -0.65 -0.26
C GLU A 41 18.27 -0.33 0.93
N ASP A 42 18.20 0.94 1.35
CA ASP A 42 17.29 1.37 2.41
C ASP A 42 15.83 1.28 1.96
N GLY A 43 15.55 1.67 0.70
CA GLY A 43 14.22 1.51 0.10
C GLY A 43 13.75 0.05 0.04
N LYS A 44 14.63 -0.88 -0.36
CA LYS A 44 14.33 -2.33 -0.39
C LYS A 44 14.04 -2.87 1.00
N LYS A 45 14.89 -2.57 1.98
CA LYS A 45 14.70 -3.00 3.38
C LYS A 45 13.38 -2.47 3.94
N LEU A 46 13.07 -1.21 3.67
CA LEU A 46 11.82 -0.61 4.11
C LEU A 46 10.61 -1.26 3.41
N ALA A 47 10.68 -1.55 2.12
CA ALA A 47 9.61 -2.23 1.40
C ALA A 47 9.29 -3.62 2.01
N ASP A 48 10.32 -4.42 2.28
CA ASP A 48 10.20 -5.75 2.90
C ASP A 48 9.61 -5.68 4.31
N ALA A 49 10.14 -4.80 5.15
CA ALA A 49 9.66 -4.60 6.51
C ALA A 49 8.20 -4.13 6.52
N THR A 50 7.86 -3.20 5.62
CA THR A 50 6.50 -2.65 5.49
C THR A 50 5.52 -3.73 5.05
N PHE A 51 5.88 -4.56 4.06
CA PHE A 51 4.99 -5.62 3.59
C PHE A 51 4.73 -6.66 4.68
N THR A 52 5.79 -7.06 5.40
CA THR A 52 5.69 -7.99 6.53
C THR A 52 4.83 -7.43 7.67
N TYR A 53 4.94 -6.11 7.92
CA TYR A 53 4.21 -5.47 9.00
C TYR A 53 2.72 -5.27 8.69
N PHE A 54 2.37 -4.77 7.50
CA PHE A 54 0.98 -4.42 7.16
C PHE A 54 0.22 -5.53 6.42
N GLY A 55 0.89 -6.35 5.61
CA GLY A 55 0.25 -7.45 4.88
C GLY A 55 0.20 -8.71 5.73
N LYS A 56 -1.00 -9.25 5.95
CA LYS A 56 -1.21 -10.47 6.75
C LYS A 56 -1.83 -11.57 5.90
N LEU A 57 -0.98 -12.48 5.42
CA LEU A 57 -1.40 -13.60 4.58
C LEU A 57 -2.38 -14.51 5.33
N GLY A 58 -3.53 -14.79 4.71
CA GLY A 58 -4.49 -15.75 5.22
C GLY A 58 -5.33 -15.28 6.41
N GLN A 59 -5.26 -14.00 6.81
CA GLN A 59 -5.92 -13.53 8.02
C GLN A 59 -7.45 -13.46 7.89
N GLN A 60 -7.98 -12.97 6.77
CA GLN A 60 -9.43 -12.98 6.50
C GLN A 60 -9.86 -14.15 5.62
N ILE A 61 -9.15 -14.36 4.51
CA ILE A 61 -9.39 -15.47 3.58
C ILE A 61 -8.06 -16.13 3.18
N PRO A 62 -8.05 -17.44 2.89
CA PRO A 62 -6.84 -18.13 2.43
C PRO A 62 -6.20 -17.46 1.21
N GLU A 63 -4.87 -17.54 1.14
CA GLU A 63 -4.05 -17.12 -0.01
C GLU A 63 -4.07 -15.62 -0.35
N HIS A 64 -4.82 -14.78 0.39
CA HIS A 64 -4.82 -13.33 0.21
C HIS A 64 -4.14 -12.61 1.37
N TYR A 65 -3.52 -11.48 1.10
CA TYR A 65 -2.98 -10.60 2.14
C TYR A 65 -4.06 -9.64 2.63
N THR A 66 -4.41 -9.74 3.91
CA THR A 66 -5.26 -8.76 4.58
C THR A 66 -4.47 -7.51 4.93
N TYR A 67 -5.09 -6.34 4.69
CA TYR A 67 -4.64 -5.04 5.18
C TYR A 67 -5.73 -4.43 6.05
N ALA A 68 -5.35 -3.55 6.98
CA ALA A 68 -6.33 -2.79 7.77
C ALA A 68 -7.21 -1.92 6.86
N THR A 69 -8.50 -1.83 7.17
CA THR A 69 -9.50 -1.06 6.40
C THR A 69 -10.30 -0.09 7.27
N ASP A 70 -10.04 -0.08 8.58
CA ASP A 70 -10.64 0.84 9.54
C ASP A 70 -10.08 2.27 9.37
N GLY A 71 -10.90 3.27 9.71
CA GLY A 71 -10.55 4.67 9.55
C GLY A 71 -10.09 4.99 8.12
N PHE A 72 -8.96 5.68 7.98
CA PHE A 72 -8.39 6.08 6.69
C PHE A 72 -7.44 5.04 6.08
N ASN A 73 -7.40 3.81 6.61
CA ASN A 73 -6.40 2.84 6.17
C ASN A 73 -6.52 2.47 4.69
N ASN A 74 -7.72 2.48 4.09
CA ASN A 74 -7.84 2.30 2.64
C ASN A 74 -7.04 3.33 1.85
N TRP A 75 -7.20 4.62 2.17
CA TRP A 75 -6.41 5.68 1.57
C TRP A 75 -4.91 5.52 1.87
N PHE A 76 -4.55 5.17 3.11
CA PHE A 76 -3.14 4.94 3.47
C PHE A 76 -2.51 3.80 2.66
N ASN A 77 -3.24 2.71 2.45
CA ASN A 77 -2.83 1.55 1.66
C ASN A 77 -2.69 1.92 0.17
N GLY A 78 -3.52 2.82 -0.34
CA GLY A 78 -3.35 3.40 -1.68
C GLY A 78 -2.06 4.21 -1.85
N VAL A 79 -1.58 4.89 -0.80
CA VAL A 79 -0.25 5.53 -0.79
C VAL A 79 0.87 4.48 -0.71
N LEU A 80 0.66 3.42 0.07
CA LEU A 80 1.62 2.32 0.16
C LEU A 80 1.85 1.63 -1.21
N LEU A 81 0.78 1.33 -1.95
CA LEU A 81 0.89 0.75 -3.29
C LEU A 81 1.76 1.60 -4.23
N ARG A 82 1.60 2.93 -4.19
CA ARG A 82 2.44 3.87 -4.96
C ARG A 82 3.92 3.71 -4.61
N GLY A 83 4.24 3.54 -3.32
CA GLY A 83 5.58 3.19 -2.86
C GLY A 83 6.14 1.94 -3.53
N TYR A 84 5.38 0.84 -3.49
CA TYR A 84 5.80 -0.43 -4.09
C TYR A 84 5.97 -0.35 -5.61
N THR A 85 5.04 0.29 -6.32
CA THR A 85 5.17 0.48 -7.78
C THR A 85 6.35 1.37 -8.17
N THR A 86 6.70 2.37 -7.36
CA THR A 86 7.83 3.26 -7.64
C THR A 86 9.17 2.54 -7.52
N ILE A 87 9.35 1.67 -6.52
CA ILE A 87 10.60 0.92 -6.31
C ILE A 87 10.74 -0.31 -7.21
N LEU A 88 9.62 -0.86 -7.69
CA LEU A 88 9.54 -2.07 -8.50
C LEU A 88 10.58 -2.16 -9.64
N PRO A 89 10.84 -1.12 -10.45
CA PRO A 89 11.82 -1.21 -11.54
C PRO A 89 13.25 -1.55 -11.09
N ASN A 90 13.58 -1.30 -9.82
CA ASN A 90 14.89 -1.56 -9.23
C ASN A 90 14.84 -2.66 -8.16
N TYR A 91 13.66 -3.25 -7.92
CA TYR A 91 13.44 -4.29 -6.93
C TYR A 91 12.29 -5.22 -7.30
N SER A 92 12.61 -6.29 -8.04
CA SER A 92 11.61 -7.22 -8.59
C SER A 92 10.74 -7.91 -7.53
N LYS A 93 11.25 -8.14 -6.32
CA LYS A 93 10.47 -8.73 -5.22
C LYS A 93 9.26 -7.86 -4.85
N ALA A 94 9.31 -6.55 -5.07
CA ALA A 94 8.13 -5.69 -4.90
C ALA A 94 6.95 -6.08 -5.80
N GLY A 95 7.18 -6.85 -6.87
CA GLY A 95 6.11 -7.36 -7.72
C GLY A 95 5.11 -8.23 -6.96
N MET A 96 5.56 -9.03 -5.98
CA MET A 96 4.64 -9.79 -5.12
C MET A 96 3.81 -8.88 -4.22
N TYR A 97 4.35 -7.71 -3.84
CA TYR A 97 3.67 -6.73 -3.00
C TYR A 97 2.63 -5.96 -3.80
N VAL A 98 2.93 -5.64 -5.06
CA VAL A 98 1.97 -5.03 -5.97
C VAL A 98 0.83 -6.01 -6.29
N LYS A 99 1.17 -7.28 -6.55
CA LYS A 99 0.21 -8.35 -6.85
C LYS A 99 -0.82 -8.55 -5.75
N SER A 100 -0.44 -8.46 -4.47
CA SER A 100 -1.40 -8.65 -3.38
C SER A 100 -2.49 -7.56 -3.30
N PHE A 101 -2.21 -6.35 -3.79
CA PHE A 101 -3.24 -5.31 -3.92
C PHE A 101 -4.17 -5.59 -5.10
N GLN A 102 -3.61 -6.04 -6.23
CA GLN A 102 -4.39 -6.46 -7.40
C GLN A 102 -5.36 -7.60 -7.02
N GLU A 103 -4.87 -8.62 -6.33
CA GLU A 103 -5.69 -9.76 -5.86
C GLU A 103 -6.85 -9.31 -4.97
N ASN A 104 -6.62 -8.38 -4.04
CA ASN A 104 -7.68 -7.87 -3.17
C ASN A 104 -8.73 -7.05 -3.96
N LEU A 105 -8.29 -6.22 -4.89
CA LEU A 105 -9.19 -5.44 -5.76
C LEU A 105 -10.03 -6.35 -6.65
N ASP A 106 -9.41 -7.35 -7.27
CA ASP A 106 -10.09 -8.32 -8.13
C ASP A 106 -11.10 -9.15 -7.33
N TYR A 107 -10.73 -9.57 -6.12
CA TYR A 107 -11.64 -10.28 -5.22
C TYR A 107 -12.85 -9.41 -4.86
N GLY A 108 -12.61 -8.17 -4.40
CA GLY A 108 -13.68 -7.24 -4.04
C GLY A 108 -14.61 -6.93 -5.21
N TYR A 109 -14.04 -6.73 -6.40
CA TYR A 109 -14.82 -6.49 -7.62
C TYR A 109 -15.66 -7.70 -8.02
N THR A 110 -15.08 -8.89 -8.00
CA THR A 110 -15.75 -10.12 -8.40
C THR A 110 -16.89 -10.48 -7.45
N HIS A 111 -16.70 -10.29 -6.14
CA HIS A 111 -17.62 -10.79 -5.13
C HIS A 111 -18.58 -9.75 -4.56
N PHE A 112 -18.19 -8.47 -4.55
CA PHE A 112 -18.90 -7.45 -3.75
C PHE A 112 -19.23 -6.16 -4.50
N LEU A 113 -18.92 -6.04 -5.80
CA LEU A 113 -19.33 -4.87 -6.57
C LEU A 113 -20.86 -4.69 -6.52
N SER A 114 -21.31 -3.51 -6.08
CA SER A 114 -22.72 -3.17 -6.01
C SER A 114 -22.93 -1.74 -6.49
N GLU A 115 -23.76 -1.55 -7.53
CA GLU A 115 -24.09 -0.23 -8.09
C GLU A 115 -22.86 0.63 -8.46
N GLY A 116 -21.75 -0.01 -8.86
CA GLY A 116 -20.49 0.67 -9.20
C GLY A 116 -19.60 0.99 -7.99
N PHE A 117 -19.99 0.56 -6.78
CA PHE A 117 -19.24 0.76 -5.55
C PHE A 117 -18.63 -0.53 -5.02
N LEU A 118 -17.46 -0.41 -4.39
CA LEU A 118 -16.79 -1.48 -3.66
C LEU A 118 -16.89 -1.22 -2.15
N PRO A 119 -16.97 -2.27 -1.32
CA PRO A 119 -16.95 -2.12 0.13
C PRO A 119 -15.58 -1.66 0.62
N ASN A 120 -15.54 -1.06 1.81
CA ASN A 120 -14.28 -0.72 2.49
C ASN A 120 -13.41 -1.95 2.76
N ASP A 121 -14.04 -3.09 3.04
CA ASP A 121 -13.37 -4.37 3.22
C ASP A 121 -13.49 -5.21 1.95
N LEU A 122 -12.47 -5.14 1.08
CA LEU A 122 -12.47 -5.83 -0.21
C LEU A 122 -12.52 -7.35 -0.07
N LEU A 123 -12.07 -7.91 1.06
CA LEU A 123 -12.05 -9.37 1.30
C LEU A 123 -13.26 -9.83 2.13
N GLY A 124 -13.74 -8.98 3.05
CA GLY A 124 -14.88 -9.27 3.93
C GLY A 124 -16.24 -8.85 3.38
N GLY A 125 -16.28 -7.98 2.38
CA GLY A 125 -17.50 -7.53 1.71
C GLY A 125 -18.27 -6.44 2.46
N TRP A 126 -19.54 -6.27 2.09
CA TRP A 126 -20.46 -5.32 2.74
C TRP A 126 -20.83 -5.79 4.14
N ALA A 127 -20.85 -4.88 5.11
CA ALA A 127 -21.31 -5.18 6.45
C ALA A 127 -22.80 -5.55 6.44
N LYS A 128 -23.17 -6.54 7.27
CA LYS A 128 -24.58 -6.91 7.50
C LYS A 128 -25.40 -5.74 8.05
N ASP A 129 -24.76 -4.94 8.90
CA ASP A 129 -25.31 -3.69 9.41
C ASP A 129 -25.09 -2.59 8.37
N LYS A 130 -26.17 -2.20 7.68
CA LYS A 130 -26.14 -1.21 6.60
C LYS A 130 -25.62 0.17 7.06
N SER A 131 -25.74 0.51 8.35
CA SER A 131 -25.21 1.77 8.88
C SER A 131 -23.68 1.85 8.84
N LYS A 132 -23.00 0.71 8.64
CA LYS A 132 -21.54 0.62 8.50
C LYS A 132 -21.06 0.62 7.06
N ASN A 133 -21.98 0.72 6.10
CA ASN A 133 -21.68 0.75 4.66
C ASN A 133 -21.64 2.18 4.10
N ASP A 134 -21.67 3.20 4.95
CA ASP A 134 -21.40 4.58 4.53
C ASP A 134 -19.98 4.65 3.96
N LEU A 135 -19.90 4.86 2.65
CA LEU A 135 -18.64 4.98 1.94
C LEU A 135 -18.19 6.43 1.91
N GLU A 136 -17.02 6.70 2.47
CA GLU A 136 -16.33 7.96 2.17
C GLU A 136 -15.90 7.94 0.70
N GLY A 137 -16.28 8.97 -0.07
CA GLY A 137 -15.93 9.05 -1.50
C GLY A 137 -14.43 8.95 -1.77
N MET A 138 -13.59 9.35 -0.81
CA MET A 138 -12.14 9.16 -0.83
C MET A 138 -11.73 7.69 -1.05
N PHE A 139 -12.43 6.72 -0.47
CA PHE A 139 -12.06 5.31 -0.60
C PHE A 139 -12.33 4.78 -2.01
N MET A 140 -13.43 5.23 -2.64
CA MET A 140 -13.69 4.94 -4.05
C MET A 140 -12.64 5.55 -4.96
N PHE A 141 -12.25 6.80 -4.73
CA PHE A 141 -11.14 7.42 -5.48
C PHE A 141 -9.82 6.69 -5.24
N THR A 142 -9.62 6.14 -4.04
CA THR A 142 -8.44 5.33 -3.72
C THR A 142 -8.41 4.05 -4.54
N PHE A 143 -9.49 3.26 -4.55
CA PHE A 143 -9.56 2.03 -5.34
C PHE A 143 -9.39 2.32 -6.84
N ALA A 144 -10.04 3.37 -7.36
CA ALA A 144 -9.87 3.80 -8.75
C ALA A 144 -8.40 4.18 -9.06
N ALA A 145 -7.74 4.91 -8.17
CA ALA A 145 -6.32 5.27 -8.32
C ALA A 145 -5.40 4.03 -8.24
N GLN A 146 -5.74 3.04 -7.41
CA GLN A 146 -5.00 1.79 -7.35
C GLN A 146 -5.13 0.99 -8.65
N TYR A 147 -6.33 0.83 -9.20
CA TYR A 147 -6.52 0.22 -10.53
C TYR A 147 -5.71 0.94 -11.62
N ALA A 148 -5.77 2.28 -11.66
CA ALA A 148 -5.00 3.06 -12.63
C ALA A 148 -3.48 2.86 -12.47
N THR A 149 -3.00 2.78 -11.23
CA THR A 149 -1.59 2.53 -10.91
C THR A 149 -1.16 1.12 -11.35
N LEU A 150 -2.00 0.11 -11.11
CA LEU A 150 -1.72 -1.28 -11.48
C LEU A 150 -1.72 -1.47 -12.99
N ALA A 151 -2.69 -0.88 -13.69
CA ALA A 151 -2.77 -0.91 -15.15
C ALA A 151 -1.51 -0.32 -15.81
N GLN A 152 -0.90 0.72 -15.22
CA GLN A 152 0.36 1.29 -15.72
C GLN A 152 1.57 0.36 -15.53
N VAL A 153 1.56 -0.47 -14.48
CA VAL A 153 2.63 -1.44 -14.21
C VAL A 153 2.55 -2.63 -15.16
N GLU A 154 1.34 -3.05 -15.55
CA GLU A 154 1.10 -4.20 -16.44
C GLU A 154 1.31 -3.88 -17.93
N GLN A 155 1.36 -2.61 -18.32
CA GLN A 155 1.60 -2.24 -19.72
C GLN A 155 3.01 -2.70 -20.16
N PRO A 156 3.12 -3.35 -21.33
CA PRO A 156 4.42 -3.64 -21.92
C PRO A 156 5.15 -2.32 -22.18
N LYS A 157 6.37 -2.22 -21.66
CA LYS A 157 7.27 -1.08 -21.89
C LYS A 157 8.02 -1.21 -23.20
#